data_AF-A0A952MFA9-F1
#
_entry.id   AF-A0A952MFA9-F1
#
_cell.length_a   1.000
_cell.length_b   1.000
_cell.length_c   1.000
_cell.angle_alpha   90.00
_cell.angle_beta   90.00
_cell.angle_gamma   90.00
#
_symmetry.space_group_name_H-M   'P 1'
#
loop_
_entity.id
_entity.type
_entity.pdbx_description
1 polymer ?
#
loop_
_entity_poly.entity_id
_entity_poly.type
_entity_poly.pdbx_seq_one_letter_code
_entity_poly.pdbx_strand_id
1 'polypeptide(L)'
;MAKDLLRLKQIFKKTDGRCHICHCRLSFDNHGKTGAKGAWHIEHSVPRACGGTNHLNNLFPACIGCNLDKGIVSSRTARSSCGNTRAPYSRTKKQKVKDDNTGTGILVGSLIGLIGGPWGVVIGATLGGMIGSENSPRV
;
A
#
# COMPACT_ATOMS: atom_id res chain seq x y z
N MET A 1 -25.26 -10.05 -4.22
CA MET A 1 -24.32 -11.12 -3.80
C MET A 1 -23.01 -11.11 -4.59
N ALA A 2 -22.96 -11.40 -5.90
CA ALA A 2 -21.69 -11.39 -6.66
C ALA A 2 -21.06 -9.98 -6.84
N LYS A 3 -21.90 -8.96 -7.12
CA LYS A 3 -21.45 -7.56 -7.29
C LYS A 3 -20.81 -6.99 -6.02
N ASP A 4 -21.32 -7.39 -4.85
CA ASP A 4 -20.85 -6.91 -3.55
C ASP A 4 -19.47 -7.49 -3.22
N LEU A 5 -19.25 -8.78 -3.54
CA LEU A 5 -17.95 -9.43 -3.37
C LEU A 5 -16.86 -8.81 -4.25
N LEU A 6 -17.17 -8.52 -5.52
CA LEU A 6 -16.23 -7.86 -6.43
C LEU A 6 -15.84 -6.47 -5.90
N ARG A 7 -16.82 -5.71 -5.40
CA ARG A 7 -16.59 -4.40 -4.81
C ARG A 7 -15.72 -4.48 -3.56
N LEU A 8 -15.99 -5.42 -2.65
CA LEU A 8 -15.16 -5.67 -1.46
C LEU A 8 -13.73 -6.01 -1.86
N LYS A 9 -13.56 -6.88 -2.86
CA LYS A 9 -12.24 -7.27 -3.38
C LYS A 9 -11.48 -6.08 -3.96
N GLN A 10 -12.15 -5.17 -4.67
CA GLN A 10 -11.55 -3.94 -5.18
C GLN A 10 -11.06 -3.03 -4.04
N ILE A 11 -11.89 -2.82 -3.02
CA ILE A 11 -11.55 -1.98 -1.87
C ILE A 11 -10.36 -2.59 -1.11
N PHE A 12 -10.44 -3.89 -0.79
CA PHE A 12 -9.38 -4.62 -0.07
C PHE A 12 -8.02 -4.56 -0.79
N LYS A 13 -8.02 -4.64 -2.12
CA LYS A 13 -6.81 -4.58 -2.95
C LYS A 13 -6.14 -3.20 -3.01
N LYS A 14 -6.84 -2.10 -2.66
CA LYS A 14 -6.26 -0.74 -2.71
C LYS A 14 -5.04 -0.59 -1.82
N THR A 15 -4.99 -1.34 -0.74
CA THR A 15 -3.93 -1.30 0.28
C THR A 15 -3.27 -2.66 0.46
N ASP A 16 -3.41 -3.56 -0.52
CA ASP A 16 -2.81 -4.89 -0.47
C ASP A 16 -3.19 -5.67 0.81
N GLY A 17 -4.47 -5.57 1.20
CA GLY A 17 -4.99 -6.24 2.38
C GLY A 17 -4.53 -5.67 3.72
N ARG A 18 -4.21 -4.37 3.76
CA ARG A 18 -3.84 -3.66 4.99
C ARG A 18 -4.83 -2.57 5.35
N CYS A 19 -4.96 -2.27 6.63
CA CYS A 19 -5.69 -1.09 7.07
C CYS A 19 -5.04 0.18 6.51
N HIS A 20 -5.84 1.05 5.90
CA HIS A 20 -5.32 2.28 5.32
C HIS A 20 -4.91 3.35 6.35
N ILE A 21 -5.19 3.10 7.64
CA ILE A 21 -4.89 3.97 8.79
C ILE A 21 -3.62 3.49 9.51
N CYS A 22 -3.66 2.32 10.13
CA CYS A 22 -2.57 1.79 10.96
C CYS A 22 -1.70 0.72 10.28
N HIS A 23 -2.02 0.34 9.03
CA HIS A 23 -1.27 -0.63 8.22
C HIS A 23 -1.31 -2.10 8.74
N CYS A 24 -2.15 -2.37 9.75
CA CYS A 24 -2.48 -3.72 10.24
C CYS A 24 -2.88 -4.65 9.08
N ARG A 25 -2.44 -5.91 9.10
CA ARG A 25 -2.89 -6.91 8.12
C ARG A 25 -4.35 -7.27 8.37
N LEU A 26 -5.13 -7.31 7.29
CA LEU A 26 -6.55 -7.66 7.28
C LEU A 26 -6.75 -9.03 6.64
N SER A 27 -7.80 -9.72 7.06
CA SER A 27 -8.27 -10.94 6.41
C SER A 27 -9.50 -10.61 5.59
N PHE A 28 -9.47 -10.89 4.28
CA PHE A 28 -10.58 -10.59 3.38
C PHE A 28 -11.88 -11.23 3.88
N ASP A 29 -11.81 -12.46 4.36
CA ASP A 29 -12.96 -13.24 4.85
C ASP A 29 -13.51 -12.76 6.19
N ASN A 30 -12.82 -11.82 6.86
CA ASN A 30 -13.23 -11.25 8.14
C ASN A 30 -13.87 -9.86 8.00
N HIS A 31 -14.35 -9.51 6.80
CA HIS A 31 -15.18 -8.33 6.63
C HIS A 31 -16.44 -8.41 7.50
N GLY A 32 -16.69 -7.41 8.34
CA GLY A 32 -17.87 -7.36 9.22
C GLY A 32 -17.83 -8.27 10.44
N LYS A 33 -16.78 -9.08 10.63
CA LYS A 33 -16.68 -10.04 11.74
C LYS A 33 -16.00 -9.40 12.96
N THR A 34 -16.75 -8.62 13.75
CA THR A 34 -16.24 -7.99 14.98
C THR A 34 -15.55 -8.99 15.90
N GLY A 35 -14.38 -8.63 16.44
CA GLY A 35 -13.58 -9.49 17.32
C GLY A 35 -12.66 -10.48 16.60
N ALA A 36 -12.84 -10.73 15.30
CA ALA A 36 -11.94 -11.62 14.55
C ALA A 36 -10.59 -10.93 14.26
N LYS A 37 -9.50 -11.72 14.24
CA LYS A 37 -8.17 -11.21 13.86
C LYS A 37 -8.19 -10.71 12.42
N GLY A 38 -7.74 -9.48 12.20
CA GLY A 38 -7.76 -8.84 10.88
C GLY A 38 -9.16 -8.51 10.38
N ALA A 39 -10.16 -8.40 11.28
CA ALA A 39 -11.48 -7.92 10.94
C ALA A 39 -11.46 -6.47 10.46
N TRP A 40 -12.33 -6.16 9.51
CA TRP A 40 -12.33 -4.86 8.85
C TRP A 40 -13.71 -4.45 8.35
N HIS A 41 -13.85 -3.14 8.16
CA HIS A 41 -14.99 -2.51 7.50
C HIS A 41 -14.52 -1.66 6.33
N ILE A 42 -15.48 -1.34 5.46
CA ILE A 42 -15.31 -0.26 4.48
C ILE A 42 -15.33 1.08 5.22
N GLU A 43 -14.33 1.90 4.94
CA GLU A 43 -14.14 3.22 5.52
C GLU A 43 -14.11 4.28 4.41
N HIS A 44 -14.62 5.49 4.71
CA HIS A 44 -14.61 6.63 3.80
C HIS A 44 -13.48 7.61 4.11
N SER A 45 -12.51 7.72 3.19
CA SER A 45 -11.34 8.59 3.37
C SER A 45 -11.73 10.03 3.70
N VAL A 46 -12.74 10.55 3.00
CA VAL A 46 -13.53 11.73 3.37
C VAL A 46 -14.85 11.21 3.97
N PRO A 47 -15.16 11.47 5.25
CA PRO A 47 -16.39 11.02 5.88
C PRO A 47 -17.64 11.49 5.14
N ARG A 48 -18.71 10.69 5.13
CA ARG A 48 -20.00 11.07 4.52
C ARG A 48 -20.57 12.35 5.12
N ALA A 49 -20.45 12.53 6.43
CA ALA A 49 -20.88 13.74 7.14
C ALA A 49 -20.14 15.02 6.67
N CYS A 50 -18.97 14.85 6.04
CA CYS A 50 -18.15 15.94 5.51
C CYS A 50 -18.16 15.98 3.97
N GLY A 51 -19.22 15.48 3.32
CA GLY A 51 -19.36 15.49 1.86
C GLY A 51 -18.71 14.31 1.13
N GLY A 52 -18.24 13.29 1.85
CA GLY A 52 -17.68 12.08 1.26
C GLY A 52 -18.70 11.24 0.46
N THR A 53 -18.25 10.65 -0.64
CA THR A 53 -19.09 9.84 -1.53
C THR A 53 -18.86 8.34 -1.35
N ASN A 54 -19.79 7.51 -1.83
CA ASN A 54 -19.63 6.05 -1.90
C ASN A 54 -18.81 5.56 -3.12
N HIS A 55 -18.15 6.47 -3.85
CA HIS A 55 -17.31 6.10 -4.99
C HIS A 55 -16.06 5.36 -4.51
N LEU A 56 -15.59 4.39 -5.32
CA LEU A 56 -14.45 3.53 -4.98
C LEU A 56 -13.15 4.28 -4.67
N ASN A 57 -12.95 5.48 -5.22
CA ASN A 57 -11.80 6.32 -4.91
C ASN A 57 -11.79 6.76 -3.43
N ASN A 58 -12.96 6.98 -2.82
CA ASN A 58 -13.12 7.39 -1.43
C ASN A 58 -13.19 6.21 -0.45
N LEU A 59 -13.37 4.97 -0.91
CA LEU A 59 -13.53 3.80 -0.05
C LEU A 59 -12.20 3.08 0.21
N PHE A 60 -11.90 2.74 1.45
CA PHE A 60 -10.70 2.00 1.85
C PHE A 60 -11.05 0.91 2.87
N PRO A 61 -10.22 -0.14 3.00
CA PRO A 61 -10.35 -1.09 4.08
C PRO A 61 -9.68 -0.51 5.34
N ALA A 62 -10.33 -0.67 6.49
CA ALA A 62 -9.79 -0.28 7.79
C ALA A 62 -10.09 -1.35 8.84
N CYS A 63 -9.17 -1.56 9.81
CA CYS A 63 -9.52 -2.36 10.98
C CYS A 63 -10.77 -1.71 11.65
N ILE A 64 -11.67 -2.51 12.25
CA ILE A 64 -12.96 -2.00 12.76
C ILE A 64 -12.75 -0.86 13.78
N GLY A 65 -11.82 -1.02 14.72
CA GLY A 65 -11.47 0.02 15.69
C GLY A 65 -11.02 1.33 15.03
N CYS A 66 -10.04 1.28 14.12
CA CYS A 66 -9.55 2.47 13.41
C CYS A 66 -10.66 3.21 12.63
N ASN A 67 -11.64 2.49 12.08
CA ASN A 67 -12.78 3.10 11.40
C ASN A 67 -13.67 3.87 12.40
N LEU A 68 -13.99 3.24 13.53
CA LEU A 68 -14.80 3.85 14.58
C LEU A 68 -14.10 5.05 15.22
N ASP A 69 -12.83 4.90 15.58
CA ASP A 69 -12.01 5.95 16.21
C ASP A 69 -11.83 7.16 15.30
N LYS A 70 -11.74 6.94 13.98
CA LYS A 70 -11.64 8.03 13.01
C LYS A 70 -12.93 8.86 12.98
N GLY A 71 -14.10 8.22 12.91
CA GLY A 71 -15.38 8.93 12.79
C GLY A 71 -15.37 10.01 11.69
N ILE A 72 -15.55 11.28 12.09
CA ILE A 72 -15.54 12.44 11.18
C ILE A 72 -14.14 13.06 10.96
N VAL A 73 -13.12 12.56 11.66
CA VAL A 73 -11.76 13.06 11.56
C VAL A 73 -11.17 12.75 10.18
N SER A 74 -10.31 13.63 9.69
CA SER A 74 -9.64 13.43 8.41
C SER A 74 -8.76 12.17 8.42
N SER A 75 -8.67 11.48 7.29
CA SER A 75 -7.76 10.33 7.15
C SER A 75 -6.29 10.67 7.40
N ARG A 76 -5.89 11.94 7.21
CA ARG A 76 -4.51 12.38 7.49
C ARG A 76 -4.26 12.36 9.00
N THR A 77 -5.15 12.96 9.78
CA THR A 77 -5.05 13.01 11.24
C THR A 77 -5.12 11.60 11.84
N ALA A 78 -6.07 10.77 11.39
CA ALA A 78 -6.20 9.39 11.88
C ALA A 78 -4.97 8.52 11.57
N ARG A 79 -4.32 8.73 10.41
CA ARG A 79 -3.05 8.04 10.12
C ARG A 79 -1.92 8.56 11.01
N SER A 80 -1.86 9.87 11.24
CA SER A 80 -0.82 10.50 12.04
C SER A 80 -0.80 9.98 13.48
N SER A 81 -1.96 9.71 14.08
CA SER A 81 -2.03 9.09 15.42
C SER A 81 -1.47 7.66 15.46
N CYS A 82 -1.40 6.99 14.30
CA CYS A 82 -0.75 5.69 14.14
C CYS A 82 0.69 5.78 13.58
N GLY A 83 1.28 6.98 13.50
CA GLY A 83 2.63 7.18 12.95
C GLY A 83 2.71 7.12 11.42
N ASN A 84 1.57 7.17 10.72
CA ASN A 84 1.50 7.06 9.26
C ASN A 84 1.16 8.40 8.61
N THR A 85 1.74 8.67 7.45
CA THR A 85 1.44 9.88 6.66
C THR A 85 0.47 9.63 5.51
N ARG A 86 0.31 8.36 5.10
CA ARG A 86 -0.48 7.96 3.93
C ARG A 86 -0.95 6.50 3.98
N ALA A 87 -1.83 6.12 3.06
CA ALA A 87 -2.27 4.75 2.90
C ALA A 87 -1.16 3.85 2.30
N PRO A 88 -1.18 2.54 2.62
CA PRO A 88 -0.40 1.52 1.93
C PRO A 88 -0.66 1.52 0.43
N TYR A 89 0.36 1.12 -0.33
CA TYR A 89 0.21 0.94 -1.77
C TYR A 89 -0.52 -0.36 -2.11
N SER A 90 -1.22 -0.35 -3.25
CA SER A 90 -1.71 -1.57 -3.87
C SER A 90 -0.55 -2.47 -4.30
N ARG A 91 -0.81 -3.77 -4.45
CA ARG A 91 0.20 -4.73 -4.93
C ARG A 91 0.80 -4.34 -6.29
N THR A 92 -0.02 -3.84 -7.22
CA THR A 92 0.44 -3.39 -8.54
C THR A 92 1.34 -2.16 -8.43
N LYS A 93 1.01 -1.21 -7.54
CA LYS A 93 1.86 -0.03 -7.32
C LYS A 93 3.17 -0.41 -6.63
N LYS A 94 3.15 -1.38 -5.71
CA LYS A 94 4.37 -1.94 -5.10
C LYS A 94 5.27 -2.56 -6.17
N GLN A 95 4.72 -3.38 -7.07
CA GLN A 95 5.50 -3.99 -8.15
C GLN A 95 6.12 -2.94 -9.06
N LYS A 96 5.32 -1.98 -9.53
CA LYS A 96 5.82 -0.89 -10.38
C LYS A 96 6.97 -0.12 -9.73
N VAL A 97 6.86 0.22 -8.45
CA VAL A 97 7.94 0.90 -7.72
C VAL A 97 9.20 0.04 -7.64
N LYS A 98 9.07 -1.28 -7.44
CA LYS A 98 10.23 -2.19 -7.46
C LYS A 98 10.88 -2.27 -8.83
N ASP A 99 10.08 -2.35 -9.89
CA ASP A 99 10.58 -2.41 -11.27
C ASP A 99 11.32 -1.11 -11.62
N ASP A 100 10.73 0.05 -11.27
CA ASP A 100 11.32 1.38 -11.46
C ASP A 100 12.65 1.53 -10.67
N ASN A 101 12.68 1.05 -9.42
CA ASN A 101 13.89 1.07 -8.58
C ASN A 101 14.96 0.12 -9.11
N THR A 102 14.58 -1.06 -9.60
CA THR A 102 15.49 -2.04 -10.21
C THR A 102 16.13 -1.48 -11.46
N GLY A 103 15.34 -0.88 -12.36
CA GLY A 103 15.86 -0.23 -13.57
C GLY A 103 16.82 0.91 -13.24
N THR A 104 16.48 1.74 -12.26
CA THR A 104 17.35 2.80 -11.75
C THR A 104 18.66 2.24 -11.18
N GLY A 105 18.57 1.18 -10.39
CA GLY A 105 19.73 0.49 -9.81
C GLY A 105 20.66 -0.10 -10.85
N ILE A 106 20.12 -0.75 -11.89
CA ILE A 106 20.89 -1.27 -13.03
C ILE A 106 21.64 -0.13 -13.73
N LEU A 107 20.96 0.99 -14.01
CA LEU A 107 21.56 2.14 -14.70
C LEU A 107 22.73 2.71 -13.88
N VAL A 108 22.50 3.03 -12.61
CA VAL A 108 23.51 3.61 -11.73
C VAL A 108 24.68 2.64 -11.53
N GLY A 109 24.39 1.35 -11.29
CA GLY A 109 25.39 0.32 -11.11
C GLY A 109 26.27 0.13 -12.35
N SER A 110 25.68 0.16 -13.55
CA SER A 110 26.41 0.08 -14.83
C SER A 110 27.38 1.24 -15.01
N LEU A 111 26.95 2.47 -14.68
CA LEU A 111 27.78 3.68 -14.79
C LEU A 111 28.99 3.62 -13.86
N ILE A 112 28.82 3.16 -12.62
CA ILE A 112 29.92 2.97 -11.66
C ILE A 112 30.85 1.84 -12.15
N GLY A 113 30.28 0.78 -12.72
CA GLY A 113 31.00 -0.37 -13.24
C GLY A 113 31.96 -0.06 -14.40
N LEU A 114 31.81 1.08 -15.08
CA LEU A 114 32.71 1.51 -16.17
C LEU A 114 34.18 1.59 -15.73
N ILE A 115 34.45 1.86 -14.45
CA ILE A 115 35.81 1.90 -13.87
C ILE A 115 36.52 0.54 -14.02
N GLY A 116 35.78 -0.56 -13.95
CA GLY A 116 36.29 -1.94 -14.05
C GLY A 116 36.23 -2.54 -15.46
N GLY A 117 35.96 -1.74 -16.50
CA GLY A 117 35.82 -2.23 -17.88
C GLY A 117 34.55 -3.09 -18.09
N PRO A 118 34.52 -3.96 -19.12
CA PRO A 118 33.31 -4.70 -19.49
C PRO A 118 32.75 -5.58 -18.37
N TRP A 119 33.62 -6.28 -17.63
CA TRP A 119 33.21 -7.11 -16.49
C TRP A 119 32.74 -6.26 -15.31
N GLY A 120 33.35 -5.09 -15.09
CA GLY A 120 32.90 -4.13 -14.09
C GLY A 120 31.47 -3.64 -14.34
N VAL A 121 31.09 -3.40 -15.59
CA VAL A 121 29.71 -3.03 -15.97
C VAL A 121 28.72 -4.15 -15.63
N VAL A 122 29.04 -5.40 -15.97
CA VAL A 122 28.16 -6.55 -15.68
C VAL A 122 27.98 -6.73 -14.16
N ILE A 123 29.07 -6.66 -13.40
CA ILE A 123 29.02 -6.78 -11.94
C ILE A 123 28.26 -5.59 -11.32
N GLY A 124 28.55 -4.37 -11.78
CA GLY A 124 27.87 -3.17 -11.31
C GLY A 124 26.37 -3.19 -11.59
N ALA A 125 25.96 -3.60 -12.79
CA ALA A 125 24.56 -3.71 -13.18
C ALA A 125 23.78 -4.73 -12.32
N THR A 126 24.37 -5.90 -12.06
CA THR A 126 23.74 -6.96 -11.25
C THR A 126 23.57 -6.53 -9.80
N LEU A 127 24.62 -6.03 -9.16
CA LEU A 127 24.57 -5.52 -7.78
C LEU A 127 23.62 -4.33 -7.66
N GLY A 128 23.70 -3.39 -8.60
CA GLY A 128 22.82 -2.22 -8.65
C GLY A 128 21.35 -2.61 -8.78
N GLY A 129 21.03 -3.57 -9.65
CA GLY A 129 19.69 -4.13 -9.79
C GLY A 129 19.17 -4.81 -8.52
N MET A 130 20.00 -5.62 -7.86
CA MET A 130 19.65 -6.29 -6.60
C MET A 130 19.33 -5.25 -5.51
N ILE A 131 20.23 -4.30 -5.27
CA ILE A 131 20.05 -3.23 -4.28
C ILE A 131 18.81 -2.39 -4.60
N GLY A 132 18.58 -2.07 -5.88
CA GLY A 132 17.38 -1.36 -6.33
C GLY A 132 16.09 -2.13 -6.01
N SER A 133 16.09 -3.45 -6.22
CA SER A 133 14.93 -4.31 -6.00
C SER A 133 14.56 -4.50 -4.52
N GLU A 134 15.56 -4.44 -3.63
CA GLU A 134 15.40 -4.55 -2.17
C GLU A 134 14.77 -3.30 -1.56
N ASN A 135 14.90 -2.16 -2.23
CA ASN A 135 14.34 -0.90 -1.78
C ASN A 135 12.81 -0.98 -1.75
N SER A 136 12.29 -1.17 -0.53
CA SER A 136 10.94 -1.62 -0.28
C SER A 136 9.91 -0.50 -0.54
N PRO A 137 8.84 -0.75 -1.32
CA PRO A 137 7.73 0.20 -1.41
C PRO A 137 7.03 0.27 -0.04
N ARG A 138 6.52 1.46 0.35
CA ARG A 138 6.15 1.87 1.74
C ARG A 138 5.03 1.10 2.49
N VAL A 139 4.84 -0.18 2.17
CA VAL A 139 4.20 -1.24 2.96
C VAL A 139 2.69 -1.15 3.12
#